data_AF-A0A1Q8YB72-F1
#
_entry.id   AF-A0A1Q8YB72-F1
#
_cell.length_a   1.000
_cell.length_b   1.000
_cell.length_c   1.000
_cell.angle_alpha   90.00
_cell.angle_beta   90.00
_cell.angle_gamma   90.00
#
_symmetry.space_group_name_H-M   'P 1'
#
loop_
_entity.id
_entity.type
_entity.pdbx_description
1 polymer ?
#
loop_
_entity_poly.entity_id
_entity_poly.type
_entity_poly.pdbx_seq_one_letter_code
_entity_poly.pdbx_strand_id
1 'polypeptide(L)'
;MIITKDKTMPTNEAPKKPGRPAKYGQPMSDTMRAASYRTRRREAASAAHENLKEAAPAVLLAALVRQFKALANPDLDHAPVTRELAGLIMAELCERYEIPLPRSPGAI
;
A
#
# COMPACT_ATOMS: atom_id res chain seq x y z
N MET A 1 -36.80 -14.06 51.14
CA MET A 1 -36.59 -12.76 50.46
C MET A 1 -35.14 -12.40 50.75
N ILE A 2 -34.19 -12.34 49.82
CA ILE A 2 -34.18 -11.84 48.45
C ILE A 2 -33.27 -12.76 47.61
N ILE A 3 -33.75 -13.21 46.45
CA ILE A 3 -33.00 -13.95 45.43
C ILE A 3 -32.48 -12.92 44.43
N THR A 4 -31.15 -12.74 44.33
CA THR A 4 -30.53 -11.89 43.32
C THR A 4 -30.54 -12.62 41.97
N LYS A 5 -31.32 -12.05 41.04
CA LYS A 5 -31.45 -12.48 39.64
C LYS A 5 -30.31 -11.92 38.78
N ASP A 6 -29.84 -12.81 37.89
CA ASP A 6 -29.45 -12.62 36.49
C ASP A 6 -28.50 -11.50 36.05
N LYS A 7 -27.42 -11.93 35.39
CA LYS A 7 -27.08 -11.42 34.05
C LYS A 7 -26.25 -12.42 33.23
N THR A 8 -26.85 -13.54 32.86
CA THR A 8 -26.35 -14.35 31.73
C THR A 8 -26.83 -13.71 30.43
N MET A 9 -25.89 -13.24 29.61
CA MET A 9 -26.16 -12.79 28.26
C MET A 9 -26.65 -14.00 27.43
N PRO A 10 -27.79 -13.94 26.73
CA PRO A 10 -28.16 -14.99 25.82
C PRO A 10 -27.22 -14.95 24.60
N THR A 11 -26.32 -15.92 24.52
CA THR A 11 -25.64 -16.29 23.27
C THR A 11 -26.73 -16.69 22.27
N ASN A 12 -27.00 -15.79 21.33
CA ASN A 12 -27.96 -15.99 20.26
C ASN A 12 -27.36 -16.95 19.21
N GLU A 13 -27.16 -18.22 19.59
CA GLU A 13 -26.80 -19.28 18.66
C GLU A 13 -28.09 -19.85 18.06
N ALA A 14 -28.57 -19.19 17.00
CA ALA A 14 -29.60 -19.79 16.16
C ALA A 14 -29.03 -21.08 15.52
N PRO A 15 -29.77 -22.21 15.56
CA PRO A 15 -29.30 -23.47 14.99
C PRO A 15 -29.15 -23.34 13.47
N LYS A 16 -27.91 -23.40 12.96
CA LYS A 16 -27.62 -23.36 11.53
C LYS A 16 -28.03 -24.70 10.90
N LYS A 17 -29.07 -24.68 10.07
CA LYS A 17 -29.48 -25.81 9.22
C LYS A 17 -28.28 -26.31 8.38
N PRO A 18 -28.09 -27.63 8.23
CA PRO A 18 -27.04 -28.17 7.37
C PRO A 18 -27.50 -28.04 5.92
N GLY A 19 -27.09 -26.97 5.24
CA GLY A 19 -27.60 -26.69 3.90
C GLY A 19 -26.72 -25.74 3.13
N ARG A 20 -25.89 -26.33 2.25
CA ARG A 20 -25.04 -25.74 1.20
C ARG A 20 -23.73 -25.09 1.69
N PRO A 21 -22.55 -25.57 1.21
CA PRO A 21 -21.28 -24.87 1.45
C PRO A 21 -21.36 -23.46 0.86
N ALA A 22 -20.74 -22.50 1.54
CA ALA A 22 -20.72 -21.12 1.07
C ALA A 22 -20.12 -21.06 -0.35
N LYS A 23 -20.86 -20.46 -1.30
CA LYS A 23 -20.49 -20.38 -2.73
C LYS A 23 -19.16 -19.65 -2.94
N TYR A 24 -18.80 -18.80 -1.99
CA TYR A 24 -17.52 -18.12 -1.85
C TYR A 24 -17.09 -18.31 -0.39
N GLY A 25 -15.80 -18.44 -0.12
CA GLY A 25 -15.27 -18.68 1.23
C GLY A 25 -15.72 -17.63 2.26
N GLN A 26 -15.34 -17.83 3.52
CA GLN A 26 -15.61 -16.87 4.61
C GLN A 26 -15.29 -15.43 4.16
N PRO A 27 -16.19 -14.45 4.42
CA PRO A 27 -15.93 -13.06 4.06
C PRO A 27 -14.67 -12.57 4.80
N MET A 28 -13.77 -11.92 4.06
CA MET A 28 -12.53 -11.37 4.63
C MET A 28 -12.89 -10.31 5.69
N SER A 29 -12.34 -10.47 6.90
CA SER A 29 -12.52 -9.49 7.98
C SER A 29 -11.95 -8.12 7.57
N ASP A 30 -12.44 -7.05 8.17
CA ASP A 30 -11.97 -5.69 7.84
C ASP A 30 -10.47 -5.51 8.10
N THR A 31 -9.94 -6.18 9.12
CA THR A 31 -8.50 -6.19 9.42
C THR A 31 -7.68 -6.84 8.31
N MET A 32 -8.14 -8.00 7.82
CA MET A 32 -7.52 -8.69 6.69
C MET A 32 -7.65 -7.87 5.40
N ARG A 33 -8.79 -7.19 5.20
CA ARG A 33 -9.02 -6.33 4.04
C ARG A 33 -8.05 -5.15 4.03
N ALA A 34 -7.90 -4.46 5.16
CA ALA A 34 -6.93 -3.36 5.30
C ALA A 34 -5.48 -3.84 5.10
N ALA A 35 -5.13 -5.01 5.62
CA ALA A 35 -3.82 -5.62 5.37
C ALA A 35 -3.59 -5.88 3.88
N SER A 36 -4.55 -6.51 3.19
CA SER A 36 -4.46 -6.80 1.75
C SER A 36 -4.31 -5.52 0.91
N TYR A 37 -5.02 -4.45 1.26
CA TYR A 37 -4.90 -3.17 0.58
C TYR A 37 -3.50 -2.56 0.73
N ARG A 38 -2.93 -2.61 1.94
CA ARG A 38 -1.56 -2.15 2.19
C ARG A 38 -0.54 -2.97 1.42
N THR A 39 -0.72 -4.29 1.34
CA THR A 39 0.16 -5.17 0.56
C THR A 39 0.12 -4.84 -0.93
N ARG A 40 -1.08 -4.72 -1.53
CA ARG A 40 -1.21 -4.35 -2.95
C ARG A 40 -0.56 -3.00 -3.27
N ARG A 41 -0.73 -2.01 -2.38
CA ARG A 41 -0.07 -0.70 -2.54
C ARG A 41 1.45 -0.81 -2.46
N ARG A 42 1.97 -1.65 -1.56
CA ARG A 42 3.40 -1.90 -1.44
C ARG A 42 3.96 -2.55 -2.70
N GLU A 43 3.30 -3.60 -3.21
CA GLU A 43 3.70 -4.31 -4.43
C GLU A 43 3.70 -3.37 -5.63
N ALA A 44 2.62 -2.61 -5.83
CA ALA A 44 2.52 -1.61 -6.89
C ALA A 44 3.63 -0.56 -6.79
N ALA A 45 3.95 -0.07 -5.59
CA ALA A 45 5.04 0.88 -5.40
C ALA A 45 6.43 0.26 -5.63
N SER A 46 6.61 -1.04 -5.38
CA SER A 46 7.86 -1.73 -5.69
C SER A 46 8.05 -1.90 -7.20
N ALA A 47 7.00 -2.25 -7.94
CA ALA A 47 7.02 -2.44 -9.39
C ALA A 47 6.83 -1.15 -10.21
N ALA A 48 6.66 0.01 -9.56
CA ALA A 48 6.34 1.27 -10.23
C ALA A 48 7.38 1.68 -11.29
N HIS A 49 8.64 1.30 -11.09
CA HIS A 49 9.74 1.60 -12.01
C HIS A 49 9.66 0.82 -13.34
N GLU A 50 8.93 -0.30 -13.38
CA GLU A 50 8.75 -1.11 -14.60
C GLU A 50 7.76 -0.46 -15.56
N ASN A 51 6.78 0.29 -15.04
CA ASN A 51 5.69 0.90 -15.81
C ASN A 51 5.44 2.36 -15.39
N LEU A 52 6.50 3.18 -15.40
CA LEU A 52 6.45 4.55 -14.90
C LEU A 52 5.30 5.36 -15.51
N LYS A 53 5.14 5.34 -16.85
CA LYS A 53 4.16 6.13 -17.60
C LYS A 53 2.69 5.79 -17.33
N GLU A 54 2.40 4.56 -16.92
CA GLU A 54 1.03 4.09 -16.67
C GLU A 54 0.68 4.05 -15.19
N ALA A 55 1.68 4.05 -14.31
CA ALA A 55 1.46 4.00 -12.87
C ALA A 55 0.67 5.22 -12.38
N ALA A 56 -0.32 5.01 -11.52
CA ALA A 56 -1.08 6.12 -10.95
C ALA A 56 -0.16 7.07 -10.13
N PRO A 57 -0.42 8.39 -10.08
CA PRO A 57 0.42 9.33 -9.34
C PRO A 57 0.64 8.96 -7.86
N ALA A 58 -0.39 8.41 -7.21
CA ALA A 58 -0.27 7.93 -5.82
C ALA A 58 0.72 6.74 -5.68
N VAL A 59 0.85 5.90 -6.70
CA VAL A 59 1.80 4.78 -6.73
C VAL A 59 3.22 5.31 -6.94
N LEU A 60 3.40 6.28 -7.85
CA LEU A 60 4.68 6.96 -8.07
C LEU A 60 5.17 7.66 -6.80
N LEU A 61 4.31 8.40 -6.10
CA LEU A 61 4.65 9.04 -4.82
C LEU A 61 5.01 8.01 -3.74
N ALA A 62 4.26 6.90 -3.66
CA ALA A 62 4.60 5.82 -2.72
C ALA A 62 5.96 5.18 -3.05
N ALA A 63 6.26 4.99 -4.33
CA ALA A 63 7.55 4.49 -4.80
C ALA A 63 8.70 5.45 -4.45
N LEU A 64 8.51 6.77 -4.66
CA LEU A 64 9.49 7.80 -4.30
C LEU A 64 9.80 7.80 -2.80
N VAL A 65 8.75 7.73 -1.96
CA VAL A 65 8.92 7.63 -0.49
C VAL A 65 9.71 6.38 -0.10
N ARG A 66 9.56 5.25 -0.82
CA ARG A 66 10.39 4.06 -0.58
C ARG A 66 11.85 4.32 -0.91
N GLN A 67 12.15 4.99 -2.02
CA GLN A 67 13.53 5.32 -2.37
C GLN A 67 14.16 6.25 -1.33
N PHE A 68 13.44 7.26 -0.84
CA PHE A 68 13.94 8.12 0.24
C PHE A 68 14.20 7.36 1.54
N LYS A 69 13.34 6.39 1.89
CA LYS A 69 13.58 5.53 3.06
C LYS A 69 14.81 4.63 2.88
N ALA A 70 15.04 4.11 1.68
CA ALA A 70 16.24 3.33 1.38
C ALA A 70 17.50 4.19 1.44
N LEU A 71 17.44 5.44 0.97
CA LEU A 71 18.56 6.39 1.06
C LEU A 71 18.83 6.92 2.47
N ALA A 72 17.86 6.82 3.40
CA ALA A 72 18.07 7.21 4.80
C ALA A 72 19.04 6.29 5.54
N ASN A 73 19.12 5.02 5.12
CA ASN A 73 20.11 4.04 5.60
C ASN A 73 20.68 3.32 4.38
N PRO A 74 21.57 3.98 3.62
CA PRO A 74 21.96 3.53 2.30
C PRO A 74 22.86 2.31 2.40
N ASP A 75 22.47 1.24 1.72
CA ASP A 75 23.41 0.22 1.30
C ASP A 75 24.28 0.81 0.19
N LEU A 76 25.60 0.83 0.39
CA LEU A 76 26.55 1.53 -0.48
C LEU A 76 26.51 1.03 -1.92
N ASP A 77 26.26 -0.27 -2.11
CA ASP A 77 26.20 -0.89 -3.44
C ASP A 77 24.91 -0.54 -4.18
N HIS A 78 23.81 -0.34 -3.44
CA HIS A 78 22.48 -0.09 -4.00
C HIS A 78 22.09 1.40 -4.01
N ALA A 79 22.84 2.25 -3.31
CA ALA A 79 22.56 3.68 -3.21
C ALA A 79 22.56 4.39 -4.57
N PRO A 80 23.46 4.11 -5.54
CA PRO A 80 23.41 4.71 -6.87
C PRO A 80 22.10 4.39 -7.60
N VAL A 81 21.73 3.12 -7.65
CA VAL A 81 20.49 2.64 -8.29
C VAL A 81 19.26 3.25 -7.62
N THR A 82 19.26 3.34 -6.29
CA THR A 82 18.17 3.93 -5.51
C THR A 82 17.98 5.42 -5.85
N ARG A 83 19.08 6.17 -6.04
CA ARG A 83 19.02 7.58 -6.46
C ARG A 83 18.54 7.72 -7.90
N GLU A 84 19.00 6.86 -8.80
CA GLU A 84 18.57 6.85 -10.20
C GLU A 84 17.06 6.60 -10.31
N LEU A 85 16.55 5.57 -9.63
CA LEU A 85 15.13 5.27 -9.57
C LEU A 85 14.31 6.43 -9.00
N ALA A 86 14.80 7.08 -7.93
CA ALA A 86 14.15 8.27 -7.39
C ALA A 86 14.09 9.40 -8.44
N GLY A 87 15.19 9.62 -9.18
CA GLY A 87 15.27 10.59 -10.26
C GLY A 87 14.27 10.33 -11.38
N LEU A 88 14.14 9.09 -11.85
CA LEU A 88 13.17 8.71 -12.89
C LEU A 88 11.73 8.95 -12.44
N ILE A 89 11.39 8.59 -11.20
CA ILE A 89 10.06 8.83 -10.63
C ILE A 89 9.77 10.33 -10.52
N MET A 90 10.76 11.13 -10.09
CA MET A 90 10.62 12.58 -10.01
C MET A 90 10.45 13.22 -11.39
N ALA A 91 11.25 12.80 -12.38
CA ALA A 91 11.15 13.31 -13.75
C ALA A 91 9.76 13.05 -14.34
N GLU A 92 9.25 11.82 -14.20
CA GLU A 92 7.90 11.45 -14.66
C GLU A 92 6.81 12.28 -13.95
N LEU A 93 6.91 12.47 -12.63
CA LEU A 93 5.97 13.32 -11.90
C LEU A 93 6.04 14.78 -12.37
N CYS A 94 7.23 15.31 -12.60
CA CYS A 94 7.40 16.68 -13.09
C CYS A 94 6.86 16.85 -14.52
N GLU A 95 7.11 15.88 -15.41
CA GLU A 95 6.58 15.88 -16.77
C GLU A 95 5.05 15.89 -16.78
N ARG A 96 4.40 15.01 -16.00
CA ARG A 96 2.93 14.92 -15.93
C ARG A 96 2.22 16.17 -15.44
N TYR A 97 2.86 16.88 -14.52
CA TYR A 97 2.29 18.07 -13.88
C TYR A 97 2.90 19.36 -14.42
N GLU A 98 3.65 19.27 -15.52
CA GLU A 98 4.30 20.40 -16.20
C GLU A 98 5.15 21.26 -15.25
N ILE A 99 5.76 20.62 -14.25
CA ILE A 99 6.60 21.27 -13.26
C ILE A 99 7.98 21.47 -13.88
N PRO A 100 8.43 22.72 -14.11
CA PRO A 100 9.75 22.96 -14.68
C PRO A 100 10.82 22.55 -13.66
N LEU A 101 11.59 21.53 -14.00
CA LEU A 101 12.79 21.20 -13.23
C LEU A 101 13.88 22.23 -13.55
N PRO A 102 14.50 22.85 -12.52
CA PRO A 102 15.60 23.75 -12.75
C PRO A 102 16.72 22.97 -13.43
N ARG A 103 17.14 23.42 -14.61
CA ARG A 103 18.35 22.89 -15.24
C ARG A 103 19.52 23.22 -14.33
N SER A 104 20.38 22.22 -14.08
CA SER A 104 21.66 22.45 -13.42
C SER A 104 22.36 23.64 -14.08
N PRO A 105 22.85 24.64 -13.33
CA PRO A 105 23.65 25.71 -13.91
C PRO A 105 24.90 25.07 -14.54
N GLY A 106 24.89 24.89 -15.87
CA GLY A 106 25.96 24.24 -16.62
C GLY A 106 25.53 23.18 -17.65
N ALA A 107 24.26 22.80 -17.73
CA ALA A 107 23.78 21.93 -18.82
C ALA A 107 23.57 22.76 -20.10
N ILE A 108 24.55 22.73 -21.00
CA ILE A 108 24.48 23.25 -22.38
C ILE A 108 23.98 22.16 -23.32
#